data_AF-A0AB37GAN3-F1
#
_entry.id   AF-A0AB37GAN3-F1
#
_cell.length_a   1.000
_cell.length_b   1.000
_cell.length_c   1.000
_cell.angle_alpha   90.00
_cell.angle_beta   90.00
_cell.angle_gamma   90.00
#
_symmetry.space_group_name_H-M   'P 1'
#
loop_
_entity.id
_entity.type
_entity.pdbx_description
1 polymer ?
#
loop_
_entity_poly.entity_id
_entity_poly.type
_entity_poly.pdbx_seq_one_letter_code
_entity_poly.pdbx_strand_id
1 'polypeptide(L)'
;MTNKLPPEIYRRRRIAAAVLLVIILVLLGWGISALVNRDSEDSEPVNVTRDDGKEVTPPEQPKEPYAPKSDKDSKNDKSDKSDKSDKSDKDAKKGDKEGEDSAKDDAQAALASKKDCTLADLQVTATSDQPNYGDEQPTLAITVHNPTGGECRVNLDEQQLRFEVYDLATYERVWSDVDCNDSEGHGELVLAPGEEVNYAATWSRLTSAPNKCSEEDRVPVPSGSYIFYGVIGDNNSDAYTFNMR
;
A
#
# COMPACT_ATOMS: atom_id res chain seq x y z
N MET A 1 33.53 45.83 -41.74
CA MET A 1 34.60 44.82 -41.93
C MET A 1 34.28 43.63 -41.06
N THR A 2 33.54 42.65 -41.59
CA THR A 2 33.12 41.44 -40.88
C THR A 2 34.21 40.38 -41.00
N ASN A 3 34.92 40.12 -39.89
CA ASN A 3 35.92 39.07 -39.78
C ASN A 3 35.26 37.70 -39.92
N LYS A 4 35.52 37.00 -41.04
CA LYS A 4 35.18 35.58 -41.19
C LYS A 4 36.18 34.75 -40.37
N LEU A 5 35.70 34.10 -39.31
CA LEU A 5 36.53 33.18 -38.53
C LEU A 5 36.96 31.99 -39.41
N PRO A 6 38.23 31.54 -39.29
CA PRO A 6 38.80 30.52 -40.16
C PRO A 6 38.09 29.16 -40.01
N PRO A 7 37.73 28.49 -41.12
CA PRO A 7 36.95 27.24 -41.15
C PRO A 7 37.65 26.00 -40.57
N GLU A 8 38.91 26.12 -40.16
CA GLU A 8 39.73 25.04 -39.60
C GLU A 8 39.24 24.52 -38.24
N ILE A 9 38.72 25.41 -37.37
CA ILE A 9 38.28 25.03 -36.01
C ILE A 9 36.99 24.21 -36.07
N TYR A 10 36.11 24.50 -37.04
CA TYR A 10 34.85 23.79 -37.20
C TYR A 10 35.07 22.33 -37.64
N ARG A 11 36.01 22.09 -38.56
CA ARG A 11 36.38 20.73 -38.97
C ARG A 11 37.00 19.91 -37.83
N ARG A 12 37.90 20.50 -37.05
CA ARG A 12 38.55 19.81 -35.92
C ARG A 12 37.55 19.42 -34.82
N ARG A 13 36.60 20.28 -34.49
CA ARG A 13 35.55 19.97 -33.50
C ARG A 13 34.54 18.94 -33.99
N ARG A 14 34.20 18.93 -35.29
CA ARG A 14 33.31 17.92 -35.87
C ARG A 14 33.97 16.55 -35.98
N ILE A 15 35.26 16.50 -36.30
CA ILE A 15 36.05 15.26 -36.30
C ILE A 15 36.18 14.73 -34.86
N ALA A 16 36.46 15.60 -33.89
CA ALA A 16 36.52 15.21 -32.48
C ALA A 16 35.17 14.63 -31.99
N ALA A 17 34.05 15.28 -32.32
CA ALA A 17 32.72 14.78 -31.96
C ALA A 17 32.38 13.43 -32.64
N ALA A 18 32.74 13.27 -33.91
CA ALA A 18 32.52 12.01 -34.63
C ALA A 18 33.36 10.86 -34.06
N VAL A 19 34.63 11.12 -33.70
CA VAL A 19 35.50 10.12 -33.06
C VAL A 19 34.97 9.75 -31.67
N LEU A 20 34.53 10.73 -30.88
CA LEU A 20 33.98 10.48 -29.55
C LEU A 20 32.68 9.65 -29.62
N LEU A 21 31.82 9.92 -30.61
CA LEU A 21 30.61 9.13 -30.86
C LEU A 21 30.93 7.69 -31.27
N VAL A 22 31.93 7.48 -32.14
CA VAL A 22 32.38 6.13 -32.52
C VAL A 22 32.96 5.38 -31.31
N ILE A 23 33.72 6.06 -30.44
CA ILE A 23 34.25 5.45 -29.21
C ILE A 23 33.10 5.03 -28.28
N ILE A 24 32.08 5.87 -28.10
CA ILE A 24 30.89 5.54 -27.30
C ILE A 24 30.16 4.32 -27.89
N LEU A 25 29.98 4.25 -29.21
CA LEU A 25 29.34 3.09 -29.84
C LEU A 25 30.16 1.80 -29.70
N VAL A 26 31.49 1.89 -29.76
CA VAL A 26 32.38 0.74 -29.51
C VAL A 26 32.31 0.30 -28.05
N LEU A 27 32.27 1.24 -27.09
CA LEU A 27 32.14 0.94 -25.66
C LEU A 27 30.76 0.35 -25.33
N LEU A 28 29.68 0.83 -25.95
CA LEU A 28 28.35 0.25 -25.79
C LEU A 28 28.28 -1.15 -26.42
N GLY A 29 28.88 -1.36 -27.60
CA GLY A 29 28.97 -2.68 -28.24
C GLY A 29 29.78 -3.68 -27.40
N TRP A 30 30.91 -3.27 -26.82
CA TRP A 30 31.68 -4.10 -25.89
C TRP A 30 30.93 -4.34 -24.55
N GLY A 31 30.27 -3.32 -24.01
CA GLY A 31 29.52 -3.42 -22.75
C GLY A 31 28.31 -4.36 -22.84
N ILE A 32 27.63 -4.41 -23.98
CA ILE A 32 26.50 -5.32 -24.21
C ILE A 32 26.99 -6.77 -24.40
N SER A 33 28.19 -7.00 -24.95
CA SER A 33 28.78 -8.35 -25.06
C SER A 33 29.16 -9.00 -23.73
N ALA A 34 29.26 -8.23 -22.64
CA ALA A 34 29.50 -8.78 -21.29
C ALA A 34 28.21 -9.16 -20.53
N LEU A 35 27.02 -8.80 -21.05
CA LEU A 35 25.73 -9.13 -20.42
C LEU A 35 24.87 -10.12 -21.22
N VAL A 36 25.24 -10.43 -22.47
CA VAL A 36 24.49 -11.38 -23.34
C VAL A 36 25.19 -12.75 -23.48
N ASN A 37 26.36 -12.94 -22.86
CA ASN A 37 27.07 -14.22 -22.84
C ASN A 37 27.20 -14.78 -21.42
N ARG A 38 26.11 -14.77 -20.64
CA ARG A 38 26.00 -15.62 -19.44
C ARG A 38 25.18 -16.85 -19.80
N ASP A 39 25.94 -17.89 -20.07
CA ASP A 39 25.57 -19.27 -20.36
C ASP A 39 24.43 -19.77 -19.46
N SER A 40 23.52 -20.49 -20.09
CA SER A 40 22.44 -21.24 -19.46
C SER A 40 23.03 -22.39 -18.64
N GLU A 41 23.06 -22.26 -17.32
CA GLU A 41 23.30 -23.40 -16.44
C GLU A 41 21.97 -24.15 -16.22
N ASP A 42 21.91 -25.32 -16.82
CA ASP A 42 20.89 -26.36 -16.67
C ASP A 42 20.92 -26.85 -15.21
N SER A 43 19.93 -26.47 -14.40
CA SER A 43 19.81 -26.97 -13.04
C SER A 43 19.10 -28.32 -13.03
N GLU A 44 19.88 -29.39 -12.87
CA GLU A 44 19.39 -30.71 -12.48
C GLU A 44 18.59 -30.62 -11.17
N PRO A 45 17.43 -31.29 -11.03
CA PRO A 45 16.69 -31.30 -9.78
C PRO A 45 17.41 -32.15 -8.73
N VAL A 46 17.85 -31.51 -7.65
CA VAL A 46 18.24 -32.19 -6.41
C VAL A 46 16.98 -32.72 -5.71
N ASN A 47 16.78 -34.03 -5.80
CA ASN A 47 15.79 -34.75 -5.01
C ASN A 47 16.26 -34.78 -3.54
N VAL A 48 15.57 -34.05 -2.66
CA VAL A 48 15.71 -34.20 -1.21
C VAL A 48 14.82 -35.37 -0.76
N THR A 49 15.46 -36.48 -0.39
CA THR A 49 14.79 -37.60 0.28
C THR A 49 14.54 -37.27 1.75
N ARG A 50 13.27 -37.24 2.14
CA ARG A 50 12.83 -37.36 3.55
C ARG A 50 12.71 -38.84 3.92
N ASP A 51 13.15 -39.19 5.13
CA ASP A 51 13.12 -40.53 5.73
C ASP A 51 11.69 -41.00 6.08
N ASP A 52 10.71 -40.82 5.19
CA ASP A 52 9.33 -41.30 5.37
C ASP A 52 8.65 -41.60 4.01
N GLY A 53 9.42 -42.05 3.00
CA GLY A 53 8.93 -42.76 1.81
C GLY A 53 7.58 -42.36 1.17
N LYS A 54 7.22 -41.07 1.12
CA LYS A 54 5.96 -40.62 0.51
C LYS A 54 6.17 -39.38 -0.36
N GLU A 55 5.80 -39.54 -1.62
CA GLU A 55 5.94 -38.58 -2.72
C GLU A 55 4.97 -37.39 -2.55
N VAL A 56 5.46 -36.16 -2.72
CA VAL A 56 4.62 -34.95 -2.73
C VAL A 56 5.01 -34.08 -3.93
N THR A 57 4.08 -33.96 -4.87
CA THR A 57 4.16 -33.11 -6.06
C THR A 57 3.80 -31.66 -5.68
N PRO A 58 4.55 -30.63 -6.12
CA PRO A 58 4.18 -29.23 -5.90
C PRO A 58 2.95 -28.83 -6.75
N PRO A 59 1.94 -28.11 -6.22
CA PRO A 59 0.88 -27.55 -7.04
C PRO A 59 1.17 -26.11 -7.48
N GLU A 60 0.88 -25.89 -8.76
CA GLU A 60 0.86 -24.66 -9.55
C GLU A 60 -0.23 -23.67 -9.04
N GLN A 61 0.08 -22.36 -9.00
CA GLN A 61 -0.92 -21.27 -8.97
C GLN A 61 -1.79 -21.31 -10.25
N PRO A 62 -2.98 -20.65 -10.41
CA PRO A 62 -3.51 -19.46 -9.69
C PRO A 62 -5.07 -19.35 -9.48
N LYS A 63 -5.48 -18.29 -8.75
CA LYS A 63 -6.73 -17.45 -8.85
C LYS A 63 -7.71 -17.40 -7.65
N GLU A 64 -8.06 -16.14 -7.35
CA GLU A 64 -9.30 -15.57 -6.75
C GLU A 64 -9.50 -15.45 -5.21
N PRO A 65 -10.21 -14.37 -4.78
CA PRO A 65 -10.22 -13.83 -3.41
C PRO A 65 -11.16 -14.60 -2.49
N TYR A 66 -10.75 -14.74 -1.22
CA TYR A 66 -11.49 -15.41 -0.17
C TYR A 66 -12.68 -14.56 0.32
N ALA A 67 -13.89 -15.04 0.06
CA ALA A 67 -15.10 -14.67 0.80
C ALA A 67 -15.17 -15.44 2.14
N PRO A 68 -15.52 -14.80 3.27
CA PRO A 68 -15.68 -15.51 4.54
C PRO A 68 -16.97 -16.35 4.54
N LYS A 69 -16.81 -17.65 4.81
CA LYS A 69 -17.93 -18.59 5.00
C LYS A 69 -18.54 -18.36 6.39
N SER A 70 -19.84 -18.08 6.42
CA SER A 70 -20.66 -18.13 7.63
C SER A 70 -21.13 -19.56 7.84
N ASP A 71 -20.69 -20.20 8.92
CA ASP A 71 -21.26 -21.47 9.37
C ASP A 71 -22.66 -21.23 9.94
N LYS A 72 -23.65 -21.86 9.31
CA LYS A 72 -25.05 -21.85 9.74
C LYS A 72 -25.56 -23.28 9.74
N ASP A 73 -25.24 -24.02 10.80
CA ASP A 73 -25.89 -25.30 11.06
C ASP A 73 -27.23 -25.07 11.77
N SER A 74 -28.27 -25.63 11.16
CA SER A 74 -29.59 -25.77 11.74
C SER A 74 -30.16 -27.12 11.32
N LYS A 75 -30.46 -27.96 12.32
CA LYS A 75 -31.64 -28.83 12.40
C LYS A 75 -31.69 -29.44 13.82
N ASN A 76 -32.63 -28.98 14.66
CA ASN A 76 -33.98 -29.51 14.87
C ASN A 76 -34.00 -30.83 15.67
N ASP A 77 -34.46 -30.77 16.93
CA ASP A 77 -35.55 -31.63 17.37
C ASP A 77 -36.33 -31.01 18.56
N LYS A 78 -37.53 -31.52 18.73
CA LYS A 78 -38.78 -30.92 19.21
C LYS A 78 -39.10 -31.32 20.66
N SER A 79 -39.69 -30.42 21.47
CA SER A 79 -40.95 -30.67 22.22
C SER A 79 -41.29 -29.60 23.30
N ASP A 80 -42.60 -29.34 23.40
CA ASP A 80 -43.43 -28.90 24.55
C ASP A 80 -43.46 -27.45 25.08
N LYS A 81 -44.41 -26.68 24.51
CA LYS A 81 -45.68 -26.16 25.11
C LYS A 81 -45.67 -25.64 26.57
N SER A 82 -45.93 -24.34 26.74
CA SER A 82 -47.02 -23.73 27.56
C SER A 82 -46.85 -22.19 27.64
N ASP A 83 -47.80 -21.44 27.07
CA ASP A 83 -48.75 -20.54 27.75
C ASP A 83 -48.29 -19.08 28.03
N LYS A 84 -48.82 -18.19 27.17
CA LYS A 84 -49.70 -17.04 27.49
C LYS A 84 -49.14 -15.76 28.15
N SER A 85 -49.45 -14.64 27.46
CA SER A 85 -49.68 -13.25 27.93
C SER A 85 -48.48 -12.54 28.62
N ASP A 86 -48.15 -11.28 28.38
CA ASP A 86 -49.03 -10.14 28.19
C ASP A 86 -48.30 -8.95 27.54
N LYS A 87 -49.12 -8.07 26.99
CA LYS A 87 -48.83 -6.82 26.31
C LYS A 87 -48.39 -5.75 27.32
N SER A 88 -47.41 -4.91 26.99
CA SER A 88 -47.36 -3.52 27.48
C SER A 88 -46.38 -2.67 26.67
N ASP A 89 -46.95 -1.62 26.11
CA ASP A 89 -46.36 -0.46 25.48
C ASP A 89 -45.28 0.22 26.34
N LYS A 90 -44.27 0.80 25.68
CA LYS A 90 -43.67 2.07 26.09
C LYS A 90 -42.81 2.69 24.99
N ASP A 91 -43.45 3.65 24.33
CA ASP A 91 -42.95 4.98 24.01
C ASP A 91 -41.48 5.15 23.60
N ALA A 92 -41.37 5.35 22.28
CA ALA A 92 -40.57 6.38 21.62
C ALA A 92 -39.78 7.35 22.52
N LYS A 93 -38.46 7.31 22.34
CA LYS A 93 -37.65 8.53 22.29
C LYS A 93 -36.65 8.40 21.14
N LYS A 94 -37.17 8.58 19.93
CA LYS A 94 -36.39 8.89 18.73
C LYS A 94 -35.97 10.35 18.86
N GLY A 95 -34.73 10.58 19.26
CA GLY A 95 -34.15 11.92 19.40
C GLY A 95 -32.78 11.94 18.72
N ASP A 96 -32.73 12.66 17.59
CA ASP A 96 -31.55 13.38 17.10
C ASP A 96 -30.30 12.56 16.77
N LYS A 97 -30.42 11.61 15.84
CA LYS A 97 -29.26 11.05 15.10
C LYS A 97 -29.42 11.10 13.57
N GLU A 98 -30.48 11.72 13.07
CA GLU A 98 -30.84 11.72 11.64
C GLU A 98 -30.22 12.87 10.83
N GLY A 99 -29.39 13.73 11.45
CA GLY A 99 -28.77 14.87 10.76
C GLY A 99 -27.38 14.62 10.19
N GLU A 100 -26.64 13.65 10.73
CA GLU A 100 -25.23 13.41 10.36
C GLU A 100 -25.10 12.45 9.17
N ASP A 101 -26.02 11.48 9.08
CA ASP A 101 -26.03 10.44 8.03
C ASP A 101 -26.41 11.04 6.66
N SER A 102 -27.41 11.92 6.62
CA SER A 102 -27.85 12.56 5.37
C SER A 102 -26.82 13.51 4.77
N ALA A 103 -26.01 14.17 5.60
CA ALA A 103 -24.97 15.09 5.12
C ALA A 103 -23.78 14.35 4.47
N LYS A 104 -23.46 13.15 4.99
CA LYS A 104 -22.40 12.30 4.43
C LYS A 104 -22.82 11.69 3.09
N ASP A 105 -24.08 11.27 2.99
CA ASP A 105 -24.66 10.76 1.75
C ASP A 105 -24.71 11.81 0.64
N ASP A 106 -25.09 13.05 0.96
CA ASP A 106 -25.11 14.16 0.00
C ASP A 106 -23.69 14.50 -0.50
N ALA A 107 -22.69 14.48 0.39
CA ALA A 107 -21.29 14.71 0.01
C ALA A 107 -20.74 13.59 -0.88
N GLN A 108 -21.05 12.33 -0.56
CA GLN A 108 -20.66 11.17 -1.36
C GLN A 108 -21.30 11.21 -2.75
N ALA A 109 -22.58 11.56 -2.83
CA ALA A 109 -23.29 11.70 -4.10
C ALA A 109 -22.69 12.82 -4.97
N ALA A 110 -22.26 13.93 -4.35
CA ALA A 110 -21.56 15.00 -5.05
C ALA A 110 -20.22 14.52 -5.64
N LEU A 111 -19.42 13.77 -4.89
CA LEU A 111 -18.16 13.18 -5.40
C LEU A 111 -18.41 12.23 -6.57
N ALA A 112 -19.38 11.32 -6.45
CA ALA A 112 -19.74 10.36 -7.50
C ALA A 112 -20.20 11.04 -8.81
N SER A 113 -20.70 12.28 -8.74
CA SER A 113 -21.11 13.05 -9.91
C SER A 113 -19.95 13.70 -10.67
N LYS A 114 -18.76 13.83 -10.05
CA LYS A 114 -17.56 14.38 -10.70
C LYS A 114 -17.13 13.52 -11.89
N LYS A 115 -16.47 14.15 -12.86
CA LYS A 115 -15.99 13.50 -14.09
C LYS A 115 -14.47 13.42 -14.16
N ASP A 116 -13.81 14.20 -13.34
CA ASP A 116 -12.41 14.20 -13.04
C ASP A 116 -12.16 13.61 -11.65
N CYS A 117 -10.92 13.18 -11.42
CA CYS A 117 -10.44 12.77 -10.13
C CYS A 117 -9.06 13.39 -9.88
N THR A 118 -8.91 14.08 -8.76
CA THR A 118 -7.64 14.59 -8.26
C THR A 118 -7.20 13.77 -7.05
N LEU A 119 -5.94 13.91 -6.64
CA LEU A 119 -5.42 13.25 -5.43
C LEU A 119 -6.28 13.52 -4.19
N ALA A 120 -6.79 14.76 -4.04
CA ALA A 120 -7.63 15.14 -2.90
C ALA A 120 -9.05 14.54 -2.94
N ASP A 121 -9.47 13.99 -4.09
CA ASP A 121 -10.76 13.29 -4.21
C ASP A 121 -10.65 11.82 -3.82
N LEU A 122 -9.44 11.25 -3.78
CA LEU A 122 -9.23 9.88 -3.31
C LEU A 122 -9.55 9.78 -1.82
N GLN A 123 -10.29 8.73 -1.48
CA GLN A 123 -10.55 8.39 -0.08
C GLN A 123 -9.49 7.41 0.39
N VAL A 124 -8.65 7.85 1.32
CA VAL A 124 -7.63 7.02 1.96
C VAL A 124 -8.15 6.58 3.33
N THR A 125 -8.12 5.28 3.60
CA THR A 125 -8.59 4.72 4.88
C THR A 125 -7.46 3.94 5.54
N ALA A 126 -7.14 4.27 6.79
CA ALA A 126 -6.16 3.56 7.60
C ALA A 126 -6.86 2.55 8.50
N THR A 127 -6.32 1.33 8.56
CA THR A 127 -6.78 0.27 9.45
C THR A 127 -5.61 -0.56 9.96
N SER A 128 -5.89 -1.41 10.95
CA SER A 128 -4.95 -2.43 11.41
C SER A 128 -5.69 -3.74 11.61
N ASP A 129 -4.97 -4.87 11.57
CA ASP A 129 -5.55 -6.20 11.75
C ASP A 129 -6.19 -6.39 13.13
N GLN A 130 -5.71 -5.66 14.15
CA GLN A 130 -6.23 -5.69 15.51
C GLN A 130 -6.20 -4.29 16.15
N PRO A 131 -7.14 -3.99 17.05
CA PRO A 131 -7.12 -2.72 17.78
C PRO A 131 -6.14 -2.72 18.96
N ASN A 132 -5.59 -3.88 19.34
CA ASN A 132 -4.69 -4.03 20.48
C ASN A 132 -3.69 -5.16 20.26
N TYR A 133 -2.44 -4.93 20.64
CA TYR A 133 -1.33 -5.88 20.50
C TYR A 133 -0.67 -6.13 21.85
N GLY A 134 -0.25 -7.37 22.11
CA GLY A 134 0.70 -7.69 23.16
C GLY A 134 2.11 -7.73 22.54
N ASP A 135 2.63 -8.95 22.39
CA ASP A 135 3.95 -9.15 21.80
C ASP A 135 3.95 -9.16 20.26
N GLU A 136 2.77 -9.27 19.66
CA GLU A 136 2.60 -9.39 18.21
C GLU A 136 2.95 -8.10 17.45
N GLN A 137 3.36 -8.24 16.19
CA GLN A 137 3.63 -7.12 15.29
C GLN A 137 2.34 -6.67 14.60
N PRO A 138 2.01 -5.36 14.62
CA PRO A 138 0.86 -4.84 13.89
C PRO A 138 1.02 -5.01 12.37
N THR A 139 -0.04 -5.47 11.72
CA THR A 139 -0.21 -5.30 10.28
C THR A 139 -1.12 -4.10 10.05
N LEU A 140 -0.56 -3.08 9.44
CA LEU A 140 -1.23 -1.83 9.10
C LEU A 140 -1.68 -1.92 7.64
N ALA A 141 -2.86 -1.40 7.33
CA ALA A 141 -3.41 -1.43 5.98
C ALA A 141 -3.97 -0.07 5.56
N ILE A 142 -3.68 0.32 4.32
CA ILE A 142 -4.21 1.50 3.66
C ILE A 142 -5.11 1.03 2.51
N THR A 143 -6.38 1.43 2.55
CA THR A 143 -7.31 1.28 1.42
C THR A 143 -7.42 2.61 0.71
N VAL A 144 -7.19 2.62 -0.61
CA VAL A 144 -7.33 3.80 -1.47
C VAL A 144 -8.51 3.57 -2.38
N HIS A 145 -9.55 4.38 -2.23
CA HIS A 145 -10.80 4.26 -2.97
C HIS A 145 -11.02 5.50 -3.84
N ASN A 146 -11.52 5.30 -5.06
CA ASN A 146 -11.98 6.35 -5.94
C ASN A 146 -13.51 6.56 -5.80
N PRO A 147 -13.97 7.55 -5.02
CA PRO A 147 -15.40 7.82 -4.87
C PRO A 147 -16.01 8.59 -6.04
N THR A 148 -15.21 9.00 -7.04
CA THR A 148 -15.66 9.89 -8.12
C THR A 148 -16.26 9.11 -9.29
N GLY A 149 -16.94 9.82 -10.19
CA GLY A 149 -17.38 9.27 -11.48
C GLY A 149 -16.30 9.34 -12.58
N GLY A 150 -15.10 9.84 -12.27
CA GLY A 150 -13.94 9.90 -13.17
C GLY A 150 -12.90 8.83 -12.84
N GLU A 151 -11.96 8.59 -13.73
CA GLU A 151 -10.81 7.71 -13.47
C GLU A 151 -9.71 8.50 -12.74
N CYS A 152 -9.17 7.96 -11.64
CA CYS A 152 -8.03 8.54 -10.94
C CYS A 152 -6.73 8.00 -11.50
N ARG A 153 -5.75 8.88 -11.66
CA ARG A 153 -4.37 8.58 -12.04
C ARG A 153 -3.43 9.28 -11.08
N VAL A 154 -2.66 8.53 -10.33
CA VAL A 154 -1.71 9.04 -9.33
C VAL A 154 -0.38 8.37 -9.55
N ASN A 155 0.66 9.15 -9.85
CA ASN A 155 2.02 8.67 -9.85
C ASN A 155 2.52 8.58 -8.40
N LEU A 156 2.62 7.36 -7.85
CA LEU A 156 3.08 7.09 -6.49
C LEU A 156 4.60 7.29 -6.31
N ASP A 157 5.37 7.36 -7.40
CA ASP A 157 6.79 7.74 -7.31
C ASP A 157 6.95 9.26 -7.05
N GLU A 158 5.94 10.06 -7.43
CA GLU A 158 5.88 11.51 -7.16
C GLU A 158 5.05 11.84 -5.92
N GLN A 159 3.93 11.13 -5.72
CA GLN A 159 3.00 11.25 -4.60
C GLN A 159 3.16 10.02 -3.70
N GLN A 160 4.29 9.96 -3.00
CA GLN A 160 4.69 8.77 -2.26
C GLN A 160 3.63 8.30 -1.27
N LEU A 161 3.24 7.02 -1.37
CA LEU A 161 2.44 6.32 -0.37
C LEU A 161 3.30 6.08 0.87
N ARG A 162 2.79 6.41 2.05
CA ARG A 162 3.49 6.23 3.33
C ARG A 162 2.53 5.72 4.38
N PHE A 163 3.03 4.79 5.17
CA PHE A 163 2.45 4.38 6.43
C PHE A 163 3.15 5.19 7.52
N GLU A 164 2.41 5.93 8.34
CA GLU A 164 3.00 6.74 9.39
C GLU A 164 2.31 6.47 10.73
N VAL A 165 3.11 6.17 11.76
CA VAL A 165 2.64 5.93 13.12
C VAL A 165 3.15 7.00 14.06
N TYR A 166 2.26 7.50 14.90
CA TYR A 166 2.49 8.57 15.86
C TYR A 166 2.13 8.09 17.27
N ASP A 167 2.89 8.54 18.26
CA ASP A 167 2.49 8.40 19.66
C ASP A 167 1.24 9.26 19.93
N LEU A 168 0.18 8.70 20.53
CA LEU A 168 -1.07 9.43 20.74
C LEU A 168 -0.92 10.55 21.79
N ALA A 169 -0.01 10.40 22.76
CA ALA A 169 0.15 11.34 23.86
C ALA A 169 1.01 12.56 23.48
N THR A 170 2.08 12.35 22.71
CA THR A 170 2.99 13.42 22.30
C THR A 170 2.75 13.92 20.88
N TYR A 171 2.04 13.15 20.06
CA TYR A 171 1.88 13.37 18.62
C TYR A 171 3.22 13.42 17.86
N GLU A 172 4.25 12.76 18.39
CA GLU A 172 5.52 12.59 17.69
C GLU A 172 5.44 11.39 16.76
N ARG A 173 5.92 11.54 15.51
CA ARG A 173 6.03 10.40 14.59
C ARG A 173 7.08 9.44 15.12
N VAL A 174 6.68 8.21 15.40
CA VAL A 174 7.58 7.17 15.90
C VAL A 174 8.08 6.26 14.78
N TRP A 175 7.32 6.13 13.69
CA TRP A 175 7.70 5.24 12.59
C TRP A 175 7.07 5.66 11.26
N SER A 176 7.80 5.39 10.18
CA SER A 176 7.27 5.29 8.82
C SER A 176 7.92 4.13 8.06
N ASP A 177 7.17 3.50 7.16
CA ASP A 177 7.62 2.43 6.27
C ASP A 177 8.78 2.88 5.37
N VAL A 178 8.68 4.09 4.81
CA VAL A 178 9.64 4.65 3.84
C VAL A 178 10.91 5.23 4.46
N ASP A 179 11.02 5.27 5.80
CA ASP A 179 12.23 5.77 6.46
C ASP A 179 13.45 4.86 6.16
N CYS A 180 13.20 3.58 5.89
CA CYS A 180 14.21 2.54 5.69
C CYS A 180 13.97 1.56 4.56
N ASN A 181 12.83 1.66 3.89
CA ASN A 181 12.45 0.78 2.78
C ASN A 181 11.92 1.64 1.63
N ASP A 182 11.74 1.00 0.48
CA ASP A 182 10.93 1.59 -0.58
C ASP A 182 9.45 1.61 -0.16
N SER A 183 8.67 2.49 -0.77
CA SER A 183 7.23 2.56 -0.51
C SER A 183 6.52 1.27 -0.95
N GLU A 184 5.51 0.86 -0.19
CA GLU A 184 4.63 -0.26 -0.55
C GLU A 184 3.87 -0.01 -1.88
N GLY A 185 3.75 1.26 -2.30
CA GLY A 185 3.14 1.66 -3.56
C GLY A 185 4.14 2.41 -4.46
N HIS A 186 4.22 2.02 -5.73
CA HIS A 186 5.14 2.60 -6.71
C HIS A 186 4.48 2.71 -8.09
N GLY A 187 5.05 3.57 -8.94
CA GLY A 187 4.57 3.81 -10.30
C GLY A 187 3.17 4.44 -10.37
N GLU A 188 2.52 4.24 -11.52
CA GLU A 188 1.20 4.82 -11.78
C GLU A 188 0.07 3.97 -11.18
N LEU A 189 -0.63 4.49 -10.17
CA LEU A 189 -1.89 3.97 -9.67
C LEU A 189 -3.04 4.49 -10.53
N VAL A 190 -3.79 3.57 -11.13
CA VAL A 190 -5.01 3.88 -11.89
C VAL A 190 -6.20 3.23 -11.20
N LEU A 191 -7.22 4.02 -10.84
CA LEU A 191 -8.46 3.54 -10.23
C LEU A 191 -9.66 4.00 -11.05
N ALA A 192 -10.44 3.05 -11.56
CA ALA A 192 -11.73 3.34 -12.18
C ALA A 192 -12.74 3.89 -11.14
N PRO A 193 -13.85 4.50 -11.57
CA PRO A 193 -14.92 4.93 -10.67
C PRO A 193 -15.37 3.81 -9.72
N GLY A 194 -15.32 4.06 -8.41
CA GLY A 194 -15.68 3.11 -7.35
C GLY A 194 -14.67 1.98 -7.11
N GLU A 195 -13.52 1.99 -7.79
CA GLU A 195 -12.46 1.00 -7.57
C GLU A 195 -11.65 1.34 -6.32
N GLU A 196 -11.13 0.30 -5.68
CA GLU A 196 -10.22 0.42 -4.56
C GLU A 196 -9.02 -0.53 -4.67
N VAL A 197 -7.92 -0.12 -4.05
CA VAL A 197 -6.72 -0.94 -3.88
C VAL A 197 -6.32 -0.93 -2.40
N ASN A 198 -5.71 -2.03 -1.96
CA ASN A 198 -5.24 -2.19 -0.58
C ASN A 198 -3.72 -2.37 -0.58
N TYR A 199 -3.06 -1.65 0.32
CA TYR A 199 -1.64 -1.81 0.64
C TYR A 199 -1.52 -2.21 2.11
N ALA A 200 -0.51 -3.00 2.45
CA ALA A 200 -0.29 -3.42 3.82
C ALA A 200 1.20 -3.46 4.15
N ALA A 201 1.53 -3.08 5.38
CA ALA A 201 2.89 -3.13 5.93
C ALA A 201 2.84 -3.72 7.34
N THR A 202 3.82 -4.57 7.66
CA THR A 202 4.00 -5.08 9.03
C THR A 202 5.01 -4.21 9.76
N TRP A 203 4.58 -3.62 10.88
CA TRP A 203 5.44 -2.77 11.69
C TRP A 203 6.15 -3.59 12.78
N SER A 204 7.49 -3.51 12.80
CA SER A 204 8.32 -4.25 13.74
C SER A 204 8.25 -3.76 15.20
N ARG A 205 7.38 -2.79 15.52
CA ARG A 205 7.30 -2.09 16.83
C ARG A 205 8.57 -1.31 17.20
N LEU A 206 9.45 -1.06 16.24
CA LEU A 206 10.65 -0.26 16.43
C LEU A 206 10.43 1.12 15.82
N THR A 207 11.06 2.14 16.40
CA THR A 207 11.12 3.45 15.79
C THR A 207 11.80 3.41 14.43
N SER A 208 11.54 4.42 13.60
CA SER A 208 12.34 4.71 12.41
C SER A 208 12.49 6.21 12.22
N ALA A 209 13.53 6.57 11.48
CA ALA A 209 13.77 7.93 11.00
C ALA A 209 14.58 7.86 9.69
N PRO A 210 14.53 8.89 8.84
CA PRO A 210 15.24 8.88 7.56
C PRO A 210 16.73 8.60 7.74
N ASN A 211 17.24 7.62 7.00
CA ASN A 211 18.66 7.18 7.04
C ASN A 211 19.11 6.61 8.41
N LYS A 212 18.18 6.21 9.27
CA LYS A 212 18.42 5.65 10.62
C LYS A 212 17.96 4.20 10.69
N CYS A 213 18.56 3.38 9.84
CA CYS A 213 18.06 2.02 9.54
C CYS A 213 18.88 0.90 10.16
N SER A 214 19.94 1.23 10.91
CA SER A 214 20.69 0.24 11.67
C SER A 214 19.89 -0.26 12.86
N GLU A 215 20.20 -1.45 13.37
CA GLU A 215 19.58 -1.98 14.59
C GLU A 215 19.81 -1.07 15.80
N GLU A 216 20.93 -0.35 15.85
CA GLU A 216 21.30 0.53 16.95
C GLU A 216 20.51 1.84 16.95
N ASP A 217 20.04 2.29 15.79
CA ASP A 217 19.25 3.52 15.64
C ASP A 217 17.75 3.31 15.94
N ARG A 218 17.27 2.06 15.86
CA ARG A 218 15.85 1.71 15.92
C ARG A 218 15.51 1.10 17.27
N VAL A 219 14.80 1.85 18.10
CA VAL A 219 14.48 1.42 19.47
C VAL A 219 13.05 0.91 19.58
N PRO A 220 12.76 -0.07 20.46
CA PRO A 220 11.39 -0.47 20.73
C PRO A 220 10.53 0.71 21.21
N VAL A 221 9.33 0.83 20.66
CA VAL A 221 8.36 1.81 21.15
C VAL A 221 7.78 1.33 22.49
N PRO A 222 7.45 2.25 23.42
CA PRO A 222 6.87 1.87 24.70
C PRO A 222 5.45 1.30 24.55
N SER A 223 4.95 0.60 25.58
CA SER A 223 3.52 0.31 25.67
C SER A 223 2.73 1.63 25.74
N GLY A 224 1.63 1.72 25.01
CA GLY A 224 0.89 2.98 24.85
C GLY A 224 -0.18 2.92 23.77
N SER A 225 -0.79 4.07 23.52
CA SER A 225 -1.75 4.26 22.45
C SER A 225 -1.07 5.00 21.30
N TYR A 226 -1.40 4.60 20.08
CA TYR A 226 -0.78 5.10 18.87
C TYR A 226 -1.85 5.52 17.87
N ILE A 227 -1.47 6.43 16.97
CA ILE A 227 -2.26 6.82 15.81
C ILE A 227 -1.54 6.31 14.57
N PHE A 228 -2.28 5.67 13.67
CA PHE A 228 -1.82 5.31 12.34
C PHE A 228 -2.55 6.17 11.29
N TYR A 229 -1.78 6.70 10.36
CA TYR A 229 -2.26 7.37 9.15
C TYR A 229 -1.71 6.67 7.90
N GLY A 230 -2.59 6.52 6.91
CA GLY A 230 -2.17 6.29 5.54
C GLY A 230 -2.07 7.60 4.79
N VAL A 231 -0.96 7.84 4.10
CA VAL A 231 -0.70 9.11 3.42
C VAL A 231 -0.27 8.87 1.97
N ILE A 232 -0.81 9.63 1.02
CA ILE A 232 -0.38 9.66 -0.38
C ILE A 232 -0.11 11.11 -0.75
N GLY A 233 1.17 11.47 -0.91
CA GLY A 233 1.55 12.87 -1.09
C GLY A 233 1.05 13.73 0.07
N ASP A 234 0.14 14.66 -0.23
CA ASP A 234 -0.52 15.57 0.72
C ASP A 234 -1.95 15.13 1.14
N ASN A 235 -2.44 13.98 0.65
CA ASN A 235 -3.74 13.43 1.04
C ASN A 235 -3.57 12.34 2.11
N ASN A 236 -4.20 12.50 3.28
CA ASN A 236 -4.11 11.56 4.39
C ASN A 236 -5.48 11.00 4.78
N SER A 237 -5.46 9.80 5.35
CA SER A 237 -6.65 9.20 5.95
C SER A 237 -7.10 9.93 7.21
N ASP A 238 -8.32 9.62 7.66
CA ASP A 238 -8.67 9.80 9.08
C ASP A 238 -7.72 9.01 10.00
N ALA A 239 -7.63 9.43 11.25
CA ALA A 239 -6.80 8.79 12.26
C ALA A 239 -7.35 7.41 12.65
N TYR A 240 -6.49 6.39 12.60
CA TYR A 240 -6.79 5.08 13.18
C TYR A 240 -6.03 4.90 14.49
N THR A 241 -6.73 4.75 15.61
CA THR A 241 -6.09 4.55 16.92
C THR A 241 -6.02 3.08 17.32
N PHE A 242 -4.87 2.65 17.83
CA PHE A 242 -4.64 1.29 18.34
C PHE A 242 -3.73 1.30 19.56
N ASN A 243 -3.63 0.17 20.27
CA ASN A 243 -2.83 0.06 21.50
C ASN A 243 -1.74 -1.00 21.39
N MET A 244 -0.58 -0.69 21.93
CA MET A 244 0.53 -1.62 22.17
C MET A 244 0.63 -1.88 23.66
N ARG A 245 0.68 -3.14 24.08
CA ARG A 245 0.81 -3.55 25.49
C ARG A 245 2.16 -4.15 25.79
#